data_AF-A0A239R2J8-F1
#
_entry.id   AF-A0A239R2J8-F1
#
_cell.length_a   1.000
_cell.length_b   1.000
_cell.length_c   1.000
_cell.angle_alpha   90.00
_cell.angle_beta   90.00
_cell.angle_gamma   90.00
#
_symmetry.space_group_name_H-M   'P 1'
#
loop_
_entity.id
_entity.type
_entity.pdbx_description
1 polymer ?
#
loop_
_entity_poly.entity_id
_entity_poly.type
_entity_poly.pdbx_seq_one_letter_code
_entity_poly.pdbx_strand_id
1 'polypeptide(L)'
;MTIWNPWHGCKKLSPGCANCYVYRRDESIGKDASIVTKTNDYNLPIKKTRQKEYKITPDDGTVYACMTSDFFLEEADEWREGVWDIIRERSDLDFVIITKRIHRFEECIPFDWGDGWGNVTICSTCENQDRADYRLPILLDLPIKHRAVISEPMLEDIDIEKYLKSGLIEHVTCGGESGPNARPCDFKWIKEVRRQCIRAGVPFTFKQTGAVFIMDGKIYHIDRKLQMAQAKKSGYSYIPGMGMADKIPYELPLRKTLFEGLARSDFRSRFYLSADDRKYIADKGMDTIRSHAADFVTKRLSSENPENDGKQTPMRGHPVFIAQHATACCCRGCLEKWHHIPAGKVLNEEEQKYIVDVLMDWIEKEVG
;
A
#
# COMPACT_ATOMS: atom_id res chain seq x y z
N MET A 1 -16.86 -3.93 12.24
CA MET A 1 -16.75 -4.42 10.86
C MET A 1 -17.96 -5.27 10.61
N THR A 2 -18.87 -4.77 9.79
CA THR A 2 -20.09 -5.47 9.42
C THR A 2 -19.78 -6.43 8.28
N ILE A 3 -20.14 -7.70 8.44
CA ILE A 3 -19.86 -8.75 7.46
C ILE A 3 -21.19 -9.32 6.98
N TRP A 4 -21.34 -9.44 5.68
CA TRP A 4 -22.50 -10.06 5.05
C TRP A 4 -22.02 -11.18 4.10
N ASN A 5 -22.41 -12.42 4.39
CA ASN A 5 -22.06 -13.57 3.56
C ASN A 5 -23.34 -14.15 2.94
N PRO A 6 -23.80 -13.68 1.77
CA PRO A 6 -25.02 -14.20 1.15
C PRO A 6 -24.89 -15.67 0.72
N TRP A 7 -23.67 -16.09 0.40
CA TRP A 7 -23.26 -17.48 0.17
C TRP A 7 -21.91 -17.73 0.84
N HIS A 8 -21.60 -19.01 0.98
CA HIS A 8 -20.41 -19.51 1.65
C HIS A 8 -19.80 -20.67 0.85
N GLY A 9 -18.47 -20.81 0.93
CA GLY A 9 -17.71 -21.74 0.10
C GLY A 9 -17.11 -21.03 -1.11
N CYS A 10 -16.06 -21.62 -1.69
CA CYS A 10 -15.35 -21.03 -2.83
C CYS A 10 -14.56 -22.11 -3.59
N LYS A 11 -14.17 -21.82 -4.84
CA LYS A 11 -13.18 -22.59 -5.58
C LYS A 11 -11.81 -21.90 -5.51
N LYS A 12 -10.73 -22.63 -5.21
CA LYS A 12 -9.37 -22.05 -5.25
C LYS A 12 -9.06 -21.60 -6.69
N LEU A 13 -8.50 -20.39 -6.86
CA LEU A 13 -8.22 -19.82 -8.18
C LEU A 13 -6.74 -19.53 -8.43
N SER A 14 -6.01 -19.08 -7.43
CA SER A 14 -4.67 -18.54 -7.60
C SER A 14 -3.77 -18.84 -6.41
N PRO A 15 -2.44 -18.56 -6.46
CA PRO A 15 -1.51 -18.93 -5.40
C PRO A 15 -1.89 -18.42 -4.00
N GLY A 16 -2.60 -17.30 -3.89
CA GLY A 16 -3.12 -16.77 -2.63
C GLY A 16 -4.18 -17.67 -1.97
N CYS A 17 -4.78 -18.60 -2.71
CA CYS A 17 -5.79 -19.53 -2.19
C CYS A 17 -5.19 -20.79 -1.53
N ALA A 18 -3.88 -21.04 -1.67
CA ALA A 18 -3.24 -22.27 -1.22
C ALA A 18 -3.56 -22.59 0.25
N ASN A 19 -3.36 -21.62 1.15
CA ASN A 19 -3.58 -21.74 2.60
C ASN A 19 -4.82 -20.97 3.10
N CYS A 20 -5.86 -20.87 2.27
CA CYS A 20 -7.07 -20.10 2.57
C CYS A 20 -7.69 -20.45 3.94
N TYR A 21 -7.99 -19.43 4.75
CA TYR A 21 -8.56 -19.63 6.08
C TYR A 21 -9.96 -20.24 6.07
N VAL A 22 -10.75 -20.02 5.01
CA VAL A 22 -12.09 -20.59 4.88
C VAL A 22 -11.98 -22.12 4.78
N TYR A 23 -11.15 -22.62 3.85
CA TYR A 23 -10.86 -24.04 3.71
C TYR A 23 -10.37 -24.66 5.02
N ARG A 24 -9.38 -24.03 5.65
CA ARG A 24 -8.82 -24.51 6.92
C ARG A 24 -9.83 -24.54 8.07
N ARG A 25 -10.69 -23.52 8.16
CA ARG A 25 -11.74 -23.46 9.19
C ARG A 25 -12.79 -24.54 8.95
N ASP A 26 -13.25 -24.68 7.72
CA ASP A 26 -14.32 -25.63 7.40
C ASP A 26 -13.83 -27.08 7.52
N GLU A 27 -12.58 -27.37 7.11
CA GLU A 27 -11.93 -28.66 7.36
C GLU A 27 -11.89 -29.00 8.86
N SER A 28 -11.60 -28.03 9.73
CA SER A 28 -11.56 -28.25 11.18
C SER A 28 -12.89 -28.68 11.80
N ILE A 29 -14.00 -28.50 11.08
CA ILE A 29 -15.35 -28.94 11.48
C ILE A 29 -15.93 -29.98 10.51
N GLY A 30 -15.09 -30.60 9.66
CA GLY A 30 -15.50 -31.65 8.72
C GLY A 30 -16.36 -31.19 7.54
N LYS A 31 -16.30 -29.90 7.19
CA LYS A 31 -17.06 -29.30 6.08
C LYS A 31 -16.16 -29.07 4.86
N ASP A 32 -16.65 -29.42 3.67
CA ASP A 32 -15.97 -29.10 2.41
C ASP A 32 -16.28 -27.67 1.95
N ALA A 33 -15.28 -26.79 2.06
CA ALA A 33 -15.36 -25.39 1.60
C ALA A 33 -15.50 -25.25 0.07
N SER A 34 -15.23 -26.31 -0.70
CA SER A 34 -15.40 -26.30 -2.16
C SER A 34 -16.87 -26.32 -2.58
N ILE A 35 -17.79 -26.69 -1.68
CA ILE A 35 -19.22 -26.73 -1.93
C ILE A 35 -19.80 -25.35 -1.62
N VAL A 36 -20.19 -24.63 -2.68
CA VAL A 36 -20.80 -23.31 -2.57
C VAL A 36 -22.27 -23.46 -2.20
N THR A 37 -22.70 -22.76 -1.14
CA THR A 37 -24.07 -22.82 -0.63
C THR A 37 -24.59 -21.44 -0.24
N LYS A 38 -25.86 -21.16 -0.56
CA LYS A 38 -26.59 -19.99 -0.05
C LYS A 38 -26.69 -20.06 1.48
N THR A 39 -26.52 -18.95 2.17
CA THR A 39 -26.59 -18.90 3.64
C THR A 39 -27.93 -18.34 4.14
N ASN A 40 -28.18 -18.51 5.45
CA ASN A 40 -29.29 -17.85 6.15
C ASN A 40 -29.11 -16.32 6.28
N ASP A 41 -27.94 -15.79 5.93
CA ASP A 41 -27.62 -14.37 5.93
C ASP A 41 -27.84 -13.71 4.57
N TYR A 42 -28.35 -14.44 3.57
CA TYR A 42 -28.67 -13.89 2.25
C TYR A 42 -29.42 -12.55 2.32
N ASN A 43 -30.48 -12.47 3.12
CA ASN A 43 -31.29 -11.25 3.28
C ASN A 43 -30.83 -10.31 4.41
N LEU A 44 -29.63 -10.50 4.99
CA LEU A 44 -29.22 -9.79 6.21
C LEU A 44 -29.35 -8.25 6.13
N PRO A 45 -28.92 -7.56 5.05
CA PRO A 45 -29.03 -6.10 4.97
C PRO A 45 -30.47 -5.60 4.97
N ILE A 46 -31.44 -6.38 4.50
CA ILE A 46 -32.86 -6.01 4.51
C ILE A 46 -33.64 -6.57 5.70
N LYS A 47 -33.00 -7.34 6.59
CA LYS A 47 -33.66 -7.83 7.82
C LYS A 47 -34.00 -6.64 8.71
N LYS A 48 -35.26 -6.59 9.16
CA LYS A 48 -35.78 -5.53 10.03
C LYS A 48 -35.99 -6.01 11.47
N THR A 49 -35.97 -5.07 12.41
CA THR A 49 -36.38 -5.25 13.81
C THR A 49 -37.91 -5.36 13.91
N ARG A 50 -38.44 -5.61 15.12
CA ARG A 50 -39.89 -5.57 15.35
C ARG A 50 -40.48 -4.16 15.15
N GLN A 51 -39.67 -3.11 15.32
CA GLN A 51 -40.06 -1.73 15.01
C GLN A 51 -39.99 -1.39 13.51
N LYS A 52 -39.72 -2.36 12.62
CA LYS A 52 -39.58 -2.19 11.17
C LYS A 52 -38.36 -1.36 10.72
N GLU A 53 -37.36 -1.21 11.59
CA GLU A 53 -36.08 -0.56 11.26
C GLU A 53 -35.09 -1.60 10.72
N TYR A 54 -34.19 -1.22 9.82
CA TYR A 54 -33.14 -2.15 9.37
C TYR A 54 -32.18 -2.50 10.51
N LYS A 55 -31.78 -3.77 10.59
CA LYS A 55 -30.83 -4.25 11.61
C LYS A 55 -29.42 -3.73 11.39
N ILE A 56 -29.06 -3.44 10.14
CA ILE A 56 -27.78 -2.83 9.76
C ILE A 56 -28.09 -1.40 9.35
N THR A 57 -27.39 -0.47 9.98
CA THR A 57 -27.52 0.97 9.80
C THR A 57 -26.20 1.55 9.25
N PRO A 58 -26.23 2.76 8.67
CA PRO A 58 -24.99 3.42 8.23
C PRO A 58 -23.97 3.62 9.36
N ASP A 59 -24.43 3.76 10.61
CA ASP A 59 -23.57 3.92 11.79
C ASP A 59 -22.76 2.65 12.12
N ASP A 60 -23.17 1.48 11.60
CA ASP A 60 -22.40 0.23 11.72
C ASP A 60 -21.16 0.20 10.80
N GLY A 61 -21.04 1.21 9.94
CA GLY A 61 -19.97 1.37 8.96
C GLY A 61 -20.11 0.45 7.75
N THR A 62 -19.03 0.34 6.98
CA THR A 62 -18.99 -0.41 5.72
C THR A 62 -19.34 -1.89 5.89
N VAL A 63 -20.17 -2.39 4.97
CA VAL A 63 -20.57 -3.80 4.88
C VAL A 63 -19.64 -4.55 3.94
N TYR A 64 -18.86 -5.49 4.47
CA TYR A 64 -17.99 -6.35 3.69
C TYR A 64 -18.74 -7.60 3.24
N ALA A 65 -18.93 -7.72 1.93
CA ALA A 65 -19.61 -8.85 1.31
C ALA A 65 -18.65 -10.02 1.05
N CYS A 66 -19.16 -11.25 1.17
CA CYS A 66 -18.46 -12.48 0.77
C CYS A 66 -17.12 -12.74 1.48
N MET A 67 -17.01 -12.40 2.76
CA MET A 67 -15.84 -12.71 3.59
C MET A 67 -15.66 -14.22 3.90
N THR A 68 -16.45 -15.11 3.30
CA THR A 68 -16.25 -16.57 3.35
C THR A 68 -16.51 -17.25 2.01
N SER A 69 -16.47 -16.47 0.93
CA SER A 69 -16.74 -16.89 -0.45
C SER A 69 -16.07 -15.90 -1.42
N ASP A 70 -16.39 -15.94 -2.71
CA ASP A 70 -16.08 -14.85 -3.65
C ASP A 70 -17.41 -14.42 -4.30
N PHE A 71 -17.59 -13.13 -4.57
CA PHE A 71 -18.87 -12.61 -5.04
C PHE A 71 -19.18 -13.05 -6.49
N PHE A 72 -18.13 -13.23 -7.29
CA PHE A 72 -18.25 -13.58 -8.71
C PHE A 72 -17.99 -15.07 -8.95
N LEU A 73 -18.47 -15.96 -8.06
CA LEU A 73 -18.51 -17.41 -8.28
C LEU A 73 -19.63 -17.78 -9.26
N GLU A 74 -19.40 -18.73 -10.16
CA GLU A 74 -20.42 -19.20 -11.11
C GLU A 74 -21.59 -19.85 -10.37
N GLU A 75 -21.30 -20.58 -9.30
CA GLU A 75 -22.31 -21.24 -8.47
C GLU A 75 -23.23 -20.26 -7.74
N ALA A 76 -22.87 -18.97 -7.70
CA ALA A 76 -23.71 -17.92 -7.12
C ALA A 76 -24.55 -17.17 -8.17
N ASP A 77 -24.42 -17.49 -9.47
CA ASP A 77 -25.11 -16.78 -10.56
C ASP A 77 -26.63 -16.76 -10.34
N GLU A 78 -27.23 -17.89 -9.93
CA GLU A 78 -28.67 -18.00 -9.67
C GLU A 78 -29.17 -17.17 -8.47
N TRP A 79 -28.28 -16.68 -7.60
CA TRP A 79 -28.64 -15.88 -6.44
C TRP A 79 -28.18 -14.42 -6.53
N ARG A 80 -27.29 -14.08 -7.46
CA ARG A 80 -26.58 -12.80 -7.47
C ARG A 80 -27.50 -11.62 -7.75
N GLU A 81 -28.45 -11.76 -8.68
CA GLU A 81 -29.41 -10.69 -9.01
C GLU A 81 -30.15 -10.20 -7.76
N GLY A 82 -30.64 -11.10 -6.91
CA GLY A 82 -31.29 -10.70 -5.66
C GLY A 82 -30.35 -10.05 -4.63
N VAL A 83 -29.04 -10.29 -4.72
CA VAL A 83 -28.05 -9.56 -3.91
C VAL A 83 -27.83 -8.15 -4.46
N TRP A 84 -27.81 -7.96 -5.78
CA TRP A 84 -27.80 -6.64 -6.39
C TRP A 84 -29.06 -5.84 -6.04
N ASP A 85 -30.23 -6.47 -6.03
CA ASP A 85 -31.47 -5.84 -5.57
C ASP A 85 -31.37 -5.32 -4.14
N ILE A 86 -30.77 -6.12 -3.23
CA ILE A 86 -30.53 -5.73 -1.84
C ILE A 86 -29.57 -4.54 -1.75
N ILE A 87 -28.46 -4.56 -2.51
CA ILE A 87 -27.49 -3.46 -2.52
C ILE A 87 -28.12 -2.18 -3.07
N ARG A 88 -28.99 -2.30 -4.10
CA ARG A 88 -29.74 -1.19 -4.68
C ARG A 88 -30.74 -0.61 -3.68
N GLU A 89 -31.50 -1.44 -2.97
CA GLU A 89 -32.43 -1.01 -1.91
C GLU A 89 -31.70 -0.30 -0.77
N ARG A 90 -30.51 -0.81 -0.39
CA ARG A 90 -29.69 -0.29 0.70
C ARG A 90 -28.64 0.70 0.20
N SER A 91 -29.05 1.65 -0.65
CA SER A 91 -28.16 2.72 -1.12
C SER A 91 -27.66 3.66 -0.02
N ASP A 92 -28.22 3.56 1.19
CA ASP A 92 -27.76 4.22 2.41
C ASP A 92 -26.52 3.56 3.05
N LEU A 93 -26.16 2.33 2.63
CA LEU A 93 -24.99 1.60 3.11
C LEU A 93 -23.88 1.57 2.06
N ASP A 94 -22.64 1.66 2.52
CA ASP A 94 -21.45 1.36 1.71
C ASP A 94 -21.12 -0.13 1.73
N PHE A 95 -20.99 -0.73 0.56
CA PHE A 95 -20.61 -2.13 0.37
C PHE A 95 -19.20 -2.25 -0.18
N VAL A 96 -18.42 -3.18 0.37
CA VAL A 96 -17.12 -3.58 -0.16
C VAL A 96 -17.18 -5.02 -0.62
N ILE A 97 -16.83 -5.25 -1.88
CA ILE A 97 -16.71 -6.58 -2.49
C ILE A 97 -15.23 -6.82 -2.82
N ILE A 98 -14.63 -7.81 -2.17
CA ILE A 98 -13.25 -8.22 -2.44
C ILE A 98 -13.27 -9.49 -3.30
N THR A 99 -12.56 -9.49 -4.43
CA THR A 99 -12.56 -10.63 -5.34
C THR A 99 -11.18 -10.96 -5.90
N LYS A 100 -11.00 -12.23 -6.29
CA LYS A 100 -9.89 -12.68 -7.17
C LYS A 100 -10.36 -12.93 -8.61
N ARG A 101 -11.65 -12.74 -8.88
CA ARG A 101 -12.40 -13.07 -10.11
C ARG A 101 -12.87 -11.82 -10.87
N ILE A 102 -12.08 -10.75 -10.83
CA ILE A 102 -12.45 -9.48 -11.48
C ILE A 102 -12.78 -9.63 -12.97
N HIS A 103 -12.22 -10.65 -13.65
CA HIS A 103 -12.53 -10.99 -15.04
C HIS A 103 -14.00 -11.35 -15.32
N ARG A 104 -14.78 -11.74 -14.30
CA ARG A 104 -16.21 -12.06 -14.44
C ARG A 104 -17.12 -10.85 -14.19
N PHE A 105 -16.57 -9.68 -13.87
CA PHE A 105 -17.36 -8.55 -13.42
C PHE A 105 -18.44 -8.14 -14.43
N GLU A 106 -18.08 -7.96 -15.70
CA GLU A 106 -19.05 -7.51 -16.74
C GLU A 106 -20.20 -8.48 -16.95
N GLU A 107 -19.95 -9.78 -16.81
CA GLU A 107 -20.98 -10.83 -16.92
C GLU A 107 -21.92 -10.85 -15.71
N CYS A 108 -21.51 -10.23 -14.60
CA CYS A 108 -22.15 -10.35 -13.30
C CYS A 108 -22.84 -9.08 -12.81
N ILE A 109 -22.73 -7.94 -13.50
CA ILE A 109 -23.35 -6.68 -13.08
C ILE A 109 -24.83 -6.62 -13.48
N PRO A 110 -25.68 -5.92 -12.70
CA PRO A 110 -27.08 -5.73 -13.04
C PRO A 110 -27.23 -4.79 -14.24
N PHE A 111 -28.35 -4.88 -14.95
CA PHE A 111 -28.60 -4.12 -16.18
C PHE A 111 -28.53 -2.59 -16.00
N ASP A 112 -28.78 -2.08 -14.79
CA ASP A 112 -28.80 -0.67 -14.43
C ASP A 112 -27.51 -0.19 -13.75
N TRP A 113 -26.43 -0.95 -13.88
CA TRP A 113 -25.13 -0.63 -13.26
C TRP A 113 -24.54 0.71 -13.73
N GLY A 114 -24.72 1.07 -15.00
CA GLY A 114 -24.21 2.32 -15.56
C GLY A 114 -22.68 2.41 -15.51
N ASP A 115 -22.16 3.54 -15.00
CA ASP A 115 -20.73 3.79 -14.75
C ASP A 115 -20.26 3.34 -13.35
N GLY A 116 -21.14 2.64 -12.61
CA GLY A 116 -20.89 2.09 -11.29
C GLY A 116 -21.66 2.80 -10.17
N TRP A 117 -22.10 2.03 -9.19
CA TRP A 117 -22.84 2.55 -8.04
C TRP A 117 -21.90 3.22 -7.02
N GLY A 118 -22.28 4.41 -6.54
CA GLY A 118 -21.48 5.20 -5.60
C GLY A 118 -21.36 4.62 -4.19
N ASN A 119 -22.21 3.66 -3.84
CA ASN A 119 -22.16 2.96 -2.56
C ASN A 119 -21.50 1.58 -2.67
N VAL A 120 -20.82 1.27 -3.77
CA VAL A 120 -20.14 -0.01 -3.98
C VAL A 120 -18.67 0.20 -4.34
N THR A 121 -17.80 -0.37 -3.49
CA THR A 121 -16.36 -0.46 -3.73
C THR A 121 -15.99 -1.87 -4.13
N ILE A 122 -15.31 -1.99 -5.28
CA ILE A 122 -14.78 -3.26 -5.78
C ILE A 122 -13.28 -3.31 -5.52
N CYS A 123 -12.86 -4.35 -4.83
CA CYS A 123 -11.46 -4.59 -4.53
C CYS A 123 -10.93 -5.80 -5.30
N SER A 124 -9.84 -5.61 -6.04
CA SER A 124 -9.14 -6.73 -6.69
C SER A 124 -7.99 -7.22 -5.82
N THR A 125 -7.97 -8.52 -5.49
CA THR A 125 -6.85 -9.12 -4.78
C THR A 125 -5.70 -9.41 -5.74
N CYS A 126 -4.47 -8.98 -5.43
CA CYS A 126 -3.25 -9.21 -6.18
C CYS A 126 -2.16 -9.73 -5.22
N GLU A 127 -2.03 -11.04 -5.10
CA GLU A 127 -1.07 -11.65 -4.14
C GLU A 127 0.40 -11.62 -4.61
N ASN A 128 0.64 -11.39 -5.91
CA ASN A 128 1.95 -11.40 -6.56
C ASN A 128 1.92 -10.55 -7.85
N GLN A 129 3.07 -10.34 -8.51
CA GLN A 129 3.22 -9.47 -9.68
C GLN A 129 2.40 -9.98 -10.86
N ASP A 130 2.46 -11.28 -11.14
CA ASP A 130 1.70 -11.91 -12.23
C ASP A 130 0.19 -11.69 -12.07
N ARG A 131 -0.35 -11.81 -10.85
CA ARG A 131 -1.76 -11.52 -10.59
C ARG A 131 -2.08 -10.02 -10.63
N ALA A 132 -1.15 -9.15 -10.23
CA ALA A 132 -1.31 -7.70 -10.38
C ALA A 132 -1.40 -7.31 -11.86
N ASP A 133 -0.47 -7.81 -12.68
CA ASP A 133 -0.43 -7.53 -14.11
C ASP A 133 -1.60 -8.13 -14.90
N TYR A 134 -2.18 -9.23 -14.42
CA TYR A 134 -3.41 -9.78 -14.99
C TYR A 134 -4.67 -8.99 -14.57
N ARG A 135 -4.81 -8.69 -13.28
CA ARG A 135 -6.10 -8.22 -12.72
C ARG A 135 -6.28 -6.71 -12.73
N LEU A 136 -5.20 -5.93 -12.60
CA LEU A 136 -5.29 -4.48 -12.49
C LEU A 136 -5.68 -3.79 -13.81
N PRO A 137 -5.18 -4.20 -15.00
CA PRO A 137 -5.69 -3.67 -16.26
C PRO A 137 -7.21 -3.85 -16.39
N ILE A 138 -7.71 -5.05 -16.05
CA ILE A 138 -9.15 -5.34 -16.08
C ILE A 138 -9.87 -4.41 -15.10
N LEU A 139 -9.44 -4.33 -13.84
CA LEU A 139 -10.07 -3.46 -12.83
C LEU A 139 -10.19 -2.00 -13.29
N LEU A 140 -9.19 -1.49 -14.01
CA LEU A 140 -9.15 -0.11 -14.49
C LEU A 140 -10.10 0.14 -15.66
N ASP A 141 -10.33 -0.86 -16.53
CA ASP A 141 -11.18 -0.76 -17.72
C ASP A 141 -12.69 -0.89 -17.40
N LEU A 142 -13.02 -1.61 -16.32
CA LEU A 142 -14.40 -1.87 -15.92
C LEU A 142 -15.14 -0.62 -15.44
N PRO A 143 -16.48 -0.55 -15.61
CA PRO A 143 -17.33 0.58 -15.19
C PRO A 143 -17.57 0.58 -13.68
N ILE A 144 -16.51 0.73 -12.89
CA ILE A 144 -16.55 0.75 -11.43
C ILE A 144 -16.38 2.18 -10.96
N LYS A 145 -17.07 2.59 -9.90
CA LYS A 145 -16.87 3.94 -9.35
C LYS A 145 -15.72 3.96 -8.36
N HIS A 146 -15.79 3.10 -7.35
CA HIS A 146 -14.79 3.00 -6.29
C HIS A 146 -13.94 1.73 -6.43
N ARG A 147 -12.63 1.89 -6.63
CA ARG A 147 -11.68 0.78 -6.85
C ARG A 147 -10.64 0.74 -5.74
N ALA A 148 -10.33 -0.47 -5.28
CA ALA A 148 -9.21 -0.69 -4.36
C ALA A 148 -8.41 -1.95 -4.71
N VAL A 149 -7.20 -2.03 -4.19
CA VAL A 149 -6.31 -3.19 -4.36
C VAL A 149 -6.05 -3.85 -3.01
N ILE A 150 -6.11 -5.17 -2.97
CA ILE A 150 -5.77 -5.98 -1.80
C ILE A 150 -4.59 -6.88 -2.15
N SER A 151 -3.48 -6.78 -1.43
CA SER A 151 -2.36 -7.72 -1.52
C SER A 151 -2.29 -8.50 -0.21
N GLU A 152 -3.26 -9.39 -0.01
CA GLU A 152 -3.41 -10.20 1.20
C GLU A 152 -3.93 -11.62 0.84
N PRO A 153 -3.12 -12.67 1.00
CA PRO A 153 -1.72 -12.61 1.43
C PRO A 153 -0.82 -11.97 0.37
N MET A 154 0.16 -11.17 0.80
CA MET A 154 1.26 -10.74 -0.05
C MET A 154 2.31 -11.85 -0.11
N LEU A 155 2.66 -12.32 -1.31
CA LEU A 155 3.56 -13.47 -1.52
C LEU A 155 4.92 -13.10 -2.10
N GLU A 156 5.05 -11.91 -2.66
CA GLU A 156 6.29 -11.35 -3.19
C GLU A 156 6.21 -9.82 -3.24
N ASP A 157 7.31 -9.19 -3.64
CA ASP A 157 7.33 -7.77 -4.00
C ASP A 157 6.50 -7.52 -5.26
N ILE A 158 5.74 -6.42 -5.30
CA ILE A 158 4.90 -6.06 -6.44
C ILE A 158 5.12 -4.59 -6.83
N ASP A 159 5.26 -4.33 -8.12
CA ASP A 159 5.22 -3.01 -8.74
C ASP A 159 3.86 -2.78 -9.37
N ILE A 160 3.08 -1.92 -8.72
CA ILE A 160 1.77 -1.46 -9.14
C ILE A 160 1.75 0.04 -9.47
N GLU A 161 2.90 0.72 -9.44
CA GLU A 161 2.97 2.18 -9.56
C GLU A 161 2.39 2.66 -10.90
N LYS A 162 2.62 1.90 -11.97
CA LYS A 162 2.05 2.19 -13.30
C LYS A 162 0.51 2.18 -13.31
N TYR A 163 -0.11 1.36 -12.46
CA TYR A 163 -1.57 1.28 -12.32
C TYR A 163 -2.11 2.40 -11.42
N LEU A 164 -1.38 2.75 -10.36
CA LEU A 164 -1.76 3.86 -9.46
C LEU A 164 -1.79 5.20 -10.20
N LYS A 165 -0.93 5.40 -11.20
CA LYS A 165 -0.89 6.62 -12.04
C LYS A 165 -2.16 6.90 -12.83
N SER A 166 -3.08 5.93 -12.95
CA SER A 166 -4.40 6.16 -13.54
C SER A 166 -5.24 7.16 -12.74
N GLY A 167 -4.97 7.31 -11.44
CA GLY A 167 -5.79 8.11 -10.52
C GLY A 167 -7.13 7.44 -10.15
N LEU A 168 -7.40 6.22 -10.61
CA LEU A 168 -8.67 5.51 -10.37
C LEU A 168 -8.67 4.59 -9.14
N ILE A 169 -7.48 4.21 -8.64
CA ILE A 169 -7.36 3.35 -7.46
C ILE A 169 -7.33 4.23 -6.21
N GLU A 170 -8.33 4.05 -5.34
CA GLU A 170 -8.55 4.91 -4.18
C GLU A 170 -7.83 4.43 -2.93
N HIS A 171 -7.48 3.15 -2.86
CA HIS A 171 -6.84 2.58 -1.68
C HIS A 171 -6.10 1.26 -1.98
N VAL A 172 -4.96 1.05 -1.31
CA VAL A 172 -4.20 -0.22 -1.35
C VAL A 172 -4.08 -0.80 0.06
N THR A 173 -4.40 -2.08 0.23
CA THR A 173 -4.19 -2.82 1.48
C THR A 173 -3.17 -3.91 1.27
N CYS A 174 -2.19 -4.05 2.16
CA CYS A 174 -1.25 -5.16 2.15
C CYS A 174 -1.24 -5.89 3.49
N GLY A 175 -1.00 -7.20 3.46
CA GLY A 175 -0.85 -8.00 4.67
C GLY A 175 -0.31 -9.41 4.41
N GLY A 176 0.33 -9.98 5.44
CA GLY A 176 0.87 -11.34 5.38
C GLY A 176 -0.18 -12.44 5.54
N GLU A 177 0.21 -13.66 5.19
CA GLU A 177 -0.65 -14.84 5.32
C GLU A 177 -0.83 -15.27 6.78
N SER A 178 -2.02 -15.79 7.13
CA SER A 178 -2.34 -16.22 8.49
C SER A 178 -2.56 -17.72 8.59
N GLY A 179 -2.38 -18.26 9.79
CA GLY A 179 -2.56 -19.69 10.08
C GLY A 179 -1.23 -20.43 10.20
N PRO A 180 -1.28 -21.73 10.53
CA PRO A 180 -0.09 -22.53 10.85
C PRO A 180 0.84 -22.75 9.66
N ASN A 181 0.30 -22.76 8.43
CA ASN A 181 1.04 -22.97 7.19
C ASN A 181 1.33 -21.66 6.46
N ALA A 182 1.32 -20.53 7.16
CA ALA A 182 1.51 -19.22 6.55
C ALA A 182 2.88 -19.13 5.86
N ARG A 183 2.87 -18.66 4.62
CA ARG A 183 4.09 -18.30 3.90
C ARG A 183 4.71 -17.02 4.45
N PRO A 184 6.05 -16.86 4.39
CA PRO A 184 6.71 -15.65 4.84
C PRO A 184 6.25 -14.40 4.11
N CYS A 185 6.01 -13.32 4.85
CA CYS A 185 5.78 -11.98 4.32
C CYS A 185 7.00 -11.10 4.67
N ASP A 186 7.73 -10.64 3.66
CA ASP A 186 8.85 -9.71 3.88
C ASP A 186 8.34 -8.28 4.03
N PHE A 187 8.72 -7.62 5.12
CA PHE A 187 8.37 -6.24 5.35
C PHE A 187 8.87 -5.33 4.23
N LYS A 188 9.99 -5.65 3.58
CA LYS A 188 10.49 -4.91 2.42
C LYS A 188 9.43 -4.74 1.33
N TRP A 189 8.62 -5.75 1.06
CA TRP A 189 7.54 -5.70 0.07
C TRP A 189 6.45 -4.70 0.47
N ILE A 190 6.04 -4.75 1.75
CA ILE A 190 5.10 -3.79 2.35
C ILE A 190 5.64 -2.36 2.26
N LYS A 191 6.95 -2.17 2.55
CA LYS A 191 7.63 -0.87 2.43
C LYS A 191 7.59 -0.36 0.99
N GLU A 192 7.86 -1.20 0.01
CA GLU A 192 7.90 -0.74 -1.37
C GLU A 192 6.52 -0.39 -1.93
N VAL A 193 5.49 -1.19 -1.68
CA VAL A 193 4.12 -0.83 -2.10
C VAL A 193 3.64 0.45 -1.41
N ARG A 194 3.96 0.62 -0.11
CA ARG A 194 3.66 1.88 0.60
C ARG A 194 4.33 3.07 -0.09
N ARG A 195 5.59 2.96 -0.49
CA ARG A 195 6.29 4.04 -1.21
C ARG A 195 5.61 4.35 -2.54
N GLN A 196 5.22 3.34 -3.31
CA GLN A 196 4.47 3.55 -4.55
C GLN A 196 3.16 4.30 -4.30
N CYS A 197 2.45 3.95 -3.21
CA CYS A 197 1.23 4.64 -2.79
C CYS A 197 1.48 6.09 -2.40
N ILE A 198 2.55 6.38 -1.64
CA ILE A 198 2.96 7.74 -1.30
C ILE A 198 3.24 8.54 -2.57
N ARG A 199 4.05 8.02 -3.50
CA ARG A 199 4.38 8.69 -4.77
C ARG A 199 3.12 9.02 -5.58
N ALA A 200 2.12 8.14 -5.54
CA ALA A 200 0.85 8.33 -6.24
C ALA A 200 -0.20 9.13 -5.45
N GLY A 201 0.06 9.50 -4.18
CA GLY A 201 -0.94 10.11 -3.30
C GLY A 201 -2.11 9.20 -2.95
N VAL A 202 -1.92 7.87 -3.01
CA VAL A 202 -2.96 6.88 -2.75
C VAL A 202 -2.88 6.41 -1.28
N PRO A 203 -3.99 6.41 -0.54
CA PRO A 203 -4.07 5.77 0.78
C PRO A 203 -3.58 4.32 0.81
N PHE A 204 -2.82 3.97 1.84
CA PHE A 204 -2.25 2.64 2.05
C PHE A 204 -2.50 2.13 3.46
N THR A 205 -2.95 0.88 3.58
CA THR A 205 -3.11 0.19 4.87
C THR A 205 -2.20 -1.02 4.98
N PHE A 206 -1.33 -1.03 5.99
CA PHE A 206 -0.68 -2.26 6.45
C PHE A 206 -1.62 -3.00 7.41
N LYS A 207 -2.34 -4.01 6.90
CA LYS A 207 -3.45 -4.64 7.62
C LYS A 207 -3.00 -5.58 8.72
N GLN A 208 -2.03 -6.43 8.41
CA GLN A 208 -1.50 -7.43 9.32
C GLN A 208 -0.13 -7.95 8.87
N THR A 209 0.67 -8.38 9.83
CA THR A 209 2.00 -8.97 9.58
C THR A 209 1.96 -10.36 8.94
N GLY A 210 0.87 -11.11 9.13
CA GLY A 210 0.85 -12.56 8.92
C GLY A 210 1.57 -13.33 10.03
N ALA A 211 1.55 -14.66 9.97
CA ALA A 211 2.11 -15.52 11.02
C ALA A 211 3.62 -15.75 10.89
N VAL A 212 4.19 -15.59 9.69
CA VAL A 212 5.62 -15.64 9.42
C VAL A 212 6.03 -14.33 8.78
N PHE A 213 6.70 -13.47 9.53
CA PHE A 213 7.03 -12.11 9.12
C PHE A 213 8.55 -11.94 9.07
N ILE A 214 9.09 -11.41 7.97
CA ILE A 214 10.52 -11.16 7.81
C ILE A 214 10.76 -9.65 7.93
N MET A 215 11.67 -9.25 8.82
CA MET A 215 12.10 -7.87 8.98
C MET A 215 13.61 -7.83 9.18
N ASP A 216 14.30 -7.09 8.31
CA ASP A 216 15.76 -6.93 8.32
C ASP A 216 16.53 -8.26 8.38
N GLY A 217 16.06 -9.24 7.59
CA GLY A 217 16.64 -10.58 7.49
C GLY A 217 16.31 -11.53 8.64
N LYS A 218 15.56 -11.08 9.65
CA LYS A 218 15.11 -11.91 10.79
C LYS A 218 13.68 -12.39 10.57
N ILE A 219 13.43 -13.64 10.92
CA ILE A 219 12.10 -14.27 10.87
C ILE A 219 11.44 -14.14 12.24
N TYR A 220 10.20 -13.66 12.25
CA TYR A 220 9.33 -13.53 13.42
C TYR A 220 8.08 -14.40 13.23
N HIS A 221 7.83 -15.27 14.20
CA HIS A 221 6.58 -16.03 14.27
C HIS A 221 5.57 -15.29 15.15
N ILE A 222 4.50 -14.78 14.54
CA ILE A 222 3.57 -13.85 15.20
C ILE A 222 2.22 -14.53 15.41
N ASP A 223 1.82 -14.64 16.68
CA ASP A 223 0.50 -15.14 17.10
C ASP A 223 -0.63 -14.34 16.43
N ARG A 224 -1.67 -15.03 15.95
CA ARG A 224 -2.83 -14.45 15.26
C ARG A 224 -3.41 -13.22 15.96
N LYS A 225 -3.49 -13.23 17.30
CA LYS A 225 -4.05 -12.10 18.06
C LYS A 225 -3.20 -10.83 18.00
N LEU A 226 -1.91 -10.96 17.66
CA LEU A 226 -0.95 -9.85 17.60
C LEU A 226 -0.78 -9.29 16.19
N GLN A 227 -1.09 -10.06 15.13
CA GLN A 227 -0.74 -9.70 13.75
C GLN A 227 -1.32 -8.33 13.31
N MET A 228 -2.61 -8.11 13.53
CA MET A 228 -3.27 -6.84 13.20
C MET A 228 -2.88 -5.72 14.18
N ALA A 229 -2.76 -6.05 15.47
CA ALA A 229 -2.43 -5.07 16.50
C ALA A 229 -1.01 -4.52 16.33
N GLN A 230 -0.03 -5.36 15.99
CA GLN A 230 1.34 -4.95 15.70
C GLN A 230 1.43 -4.13 14.41
N ALA A 231 0.76 -4.56 13.33
CA ALA A 231 0.68 -3.77 12.10
C ALA A 231 0.08 -2.38 12.37
N LYS A 232 -1.02 -2.29 13.12
CA LYS A 232 -1.59 -0.99 13.53
C LYS A 232 -0.63 -0.16 14.38
N LYS A 233 0.01 -0.77 15.38
CA LYS A 233 0.95 -0.09 16.29
C LYS A 233 2.22 0.40 15.59
N SER A 234 2.60 -0.19 14.47
CA SER A 234 3.76 0.24 13.69
C SER A 234 3.62 1.65 13.09
N GLY A 235 2.38 2.17 12.98
CA GLY A 235 2.11 3.45 12.32
C GLY A 235 2.35 3.41 10.80
N TYR A 236 2.60 2.23 10.22
CA TYR A 236 3.10 2.11 8.85
C TYR A 236 2.04 2.32 7.76
N SER A 237 0.76 2.40 8.12
CA SER A 237 -0.27 2.88 7.19
C SER A 237 0.01 4.33 6.78
N TYR A 238 -0.41 4.70 5.58
CA TYR A 238 -0.28 6.05 5.04
C TYR A 238 -1.65 6.54 4.60
N ILE A 239 -2.04 7.72 5.07
CA ILE A 239 -3.21 8.42 4.59
C ILE A 239 -2.74 9.85 4.29
N PRO A 240 -2.80 10.30 3.02
CA PRO A 240 -2.37 11.64 2.64
C PRO A 240 -3.01 12.72 3.54
N GLY A 241 -2.20 13.67 3.99
CA GLY A 241 -2.65 14.81 4.81
C GLY A 241 -3.00 14.49 6.26
N MET A 242 -2.86 13.24 6.73
CA MET A 242 -3.17 12.88 8.12
C MET A 242 -1.94 12.80 9.05
N GLY A 243 -0.73 13.05 8.55
CA GLY A 243 0.50 12.99 9.37
C GLY A 243 0.77 11.61 9.97
N MET A 244 0.33 10.53 9.31
CA MET A 244 0.54 9.16 9.83
C MET A 244 2.02 8.79 9.91
N ALA A 245 2.84 9.30 9.00
CA ALA A 245 4.27 9.06 8.99
C ALA A 245 4.98 9.67 10.22
N ASP A 246 4.43 10.71 10.86
CA ASP A 246 4.96 11.28 12.10
C ASP A 246 4.81 10.34 13.31
N LYS A 247 3.95 9.33 13.20
CA LYS A 247 3.74 8.32 14.25
C LYS A 247 4.70 7.14 14.16
N ILE A 248 5.47 7.05 13.07
CA ILE A 248 6.44 5.98 12.88
C ILE A 248 7.70 6.35 13.68
N PRO A 249 8.13 5.55 14.67
CA PRO A 249 9.39 5.81 15.37
C PRO A 249 10.58 5.50 14.44
N TYR A 250 11.58 6.38 14.42
CA TYR A 250 12.83 6.20 13.69
C TYR A 250 13.99 6.95 14.38
N GLU A 251 15.21 6.55 14.03
CA GLU A 251 16.43 7.19 14.48
C GLU A 251 17.31 7.52 13.28
N LEU A 252 17.80 8.76 13.22
CA LEU A 252 18.74 9.18 12.20
C LEU A 252 20.08 8.44 12.39
N PRO A 253 20.70 7.93 11.32
CA PRO A 253 21.98 7.24 11.44
C PRO A 253 23.10 8.21 11.83
N LEU A 254 24.11 7.68 12.54
CA LEU A 254 25.35 8.40 12.78
C LEU A 254 26.01 8.76 11.44
N ARG A 255 26.58 9.97 11.34
CA ARG A 255 27.28 10.45 10.13
C ARG A 255 28.31 9.44 9.61
N LYS A 256 29.11 8.88 10.52
CA LYS A 256 30.14 7.88 10.19
C LYS A 256 29.53 6.62 9.54
N THR A 257 28.53 6.01 10.18
CA THR A 257 27.93 4.76 9.68
C THR A 257 27.18 4.98 8.36
N LEU A 258 26.53 6.14 8.21
CA LEU A 258 25.91 6.57 6.96
C LEU A 258 26.93 6.62 5.82
N PHE A 259 28.02 7.38 5.96
CA PHE A 259 29.01 7.53 4.90
C PHE A 259 29.79 6.23 4.60
N GLU A 260 30.06 5.40 5.62
CA GLU A 260 30.63 4.05 5.41
C GLU A 260 29.68 3.16 4.59
N GLY A 261 28.38 3.22 4.87
CA GLY A 261 27.36 2.50 4.11
C GLY A 261 27.24 2.99 2.66
N LEU A 262 27.21 4.30 2.46
CA LEU A 262 27.13 4.92 1.14
C LEU A 262 28.36 4.59 0.27
N ALA A 263 29.56 4.59 0.86
CA ALA A 263 30.80 4.24 0.16
C ALA A 263 30.82 2.79 -0.36
N ARG A 264 30.08 1.87 0.28
CA ARG A 264 29.94 0.47 -0.16
C ARG A 264 28.88 0.28 -1.25
N SER A 265 28.11 1.32 -1.58
CA SER A 265 27.09 1.23 -2.62
C SER A 265 27.68 1.56 -3.99
N ASP A 266 27.71 0.60 -4.91
CA ASP A 266 28.21 0.77 -6.29
C ASP A 266 27.60 1.97 -7.02
N PHE A 267 26.31 2.24 -6.76
CA PHE A 267 25.62 3.38 -7.37
C PHE A 267 26.04 4.72 -6.76
N ARG A 268 26.25 4.78 -5.43
CA ARG A 268 26.48 6.04 -4.70
C ARG A 268 27.96 6.43 -4.69
N SER A 269 28.86 5.46 -4.65
CA SER A 269 30.31 5.68 -4.61
C SER A 269 30.89 6.25 -5.90
N ARG A 270 30.13 6.23 -7.01
CA ARG A 270 30.59 6.72 -8.33
C ARG A 270 30.42 8.23 -8.55
N PHE A 271 29.75 8.94 -7.64
CA PHE A 271 29.54 10.37 -7.76
C PHE A 271 30.75 11.13 -7.22
N TYR A 272 31.21 12.13 -7.97
CA TYR A 272 32.32 13.01 -7.62
C TYR A 272 32.08 14.40 -8.22
N LEU A 273 32.65 15.43 -7.62
CA LEU A 273 32.60 16.79 -8.17
C LEU A 273 33.58 16.96 -9.34
N SER A 274 33.07 17.42 -10.49
CA SER A 274 33.90 17.76 -11.65
C SER A 274 34.75 19.02 -11.41
N ALA A 275 35.69 19.31 -12.31
CA ALA A 275 36.47 20.56 -12.24
C ALA A 275 35.58 21.80 -12.31
N ASP A 276 34.52 21.76 -13.13
CA ASP A 276 33.56 22.86 -13.26
C ASP A 276 32.70 23.02 -11.99
N ASP A 277 32.31 21.91 -11.35
CA ASP A 277 31.57 21.95 -10.09
C ASP A 277 32.43 22.58 -8.97
N ARG A 278 33.70 22.17 -8.87
CA ARG A 278 34.66 22.71 -7.90
C ARG A 278 34.90 24.20 -8.13
N LYS A 279 35.07 24.62 -9.38
CA LYS A 279 35.19 26.03 -9.75
C LYS A 279 33.93 26.82 -9.37
N TYR A 280 32.75 26.29 -9.67
CA TYR A 280 31.49 26.92 -9.30
C TYR A 280 31.35 27.11 -7.78
N ILE A 281 31.75 26.11 -6.98
CA ILE A 281 31.77 26.21 -5.52
C ILE A 281 32.76 27.29 -5.07
N ALA A 282 33.97 27.32 -5.63
CA ALA A 282 34.98 28.32 -5.30
C ALA A 282 34.50 29.75 -5.65
N ASP A 283 33.86 29.93 -6.81
CA ASP A 283 33.35 31.22 -7.28
C ASP A 283 32.16 31.72 -6.44
N LYS A 284 31.31 30.82 -5.93
CA LYS A 284 30.10 31.17 -5.15
C LYS A 284 30.30 31.23 -3.64
N GLY A 285 31.26 30.47 -3.11
CA GLY A 285 31.48 30.31 -1.67
C GLY A 285 30.51 29.32 -1.01
N MET A 286 30.95 28.74 0.11
CA MET A 286 30.26 27.65 0.81
C MET A 286 28.89 28.04 1.39
N ASP A 287 28.75 29.28 1.89
CA ASP A 287 27.47 29.77 2.42
C ASP A 287 26.38 29.83 1.34
N THR A 288 26.74 30.26 0.14
CA THR A 288 25.85 30.28 -1.02
C THR A 288 25.43 28.86 -1.41
N ILE A 289 26.38 27.92 -1.44
CA ILE A 289 26.09 26.52 -1.77
C ILE A 289 25.17 25.88 -0.72
N ARG A 290 25.37 26.19 0.56
CA ARG A 290 24.49 25.76 1.65
C ARG A 290 23.09 26.33 1.49
N SER A 291 22.95 27.61 1.12
CA SER A 291 21.65 28.23 0.82
C SER A 291 20.95 27.54 -0.35
N HIS A 292 21.67 27.24 -1.44
CA HIS A 292 21.12 26.46 -2.55
C HIS A 292 20.67 25.06 -2.11
N ALA A 293 21.43 24.41 -1.22
CA ALA A 293 21.06 23.10 -0.70
C ALA A 293 19.77 23.14 0.12
N ALA A 294 19.63 24.12 1.02
CA ALA A 294 18.39 24.35 1.75
C ALA A 294 17.21 24.56 0.79
N ASP A 295 17.36 25.44 -0.20
CA ASP A 295 16.35 25.71 -1.22
C ASP A 295 15.91 24.46 -1.98
N PHE A 296 16.85 23.62 -2.41
CA PHE A 296 16.52 22.38 -3.13
C PHE A 296 15.86 21.35 -2.23
N VAL A 297 16.29 21.22 -0.98
CA VAL A 297 15.66 20.32 0.00
C VAL A 297 14.22 20.77 0.25
N THR A 298 13.99 22.05 0.52
CA THR A 298 12.65 22.60 0.74
C THR A 298 11.76 22.39 -0.48
N LYS A 299 12.21 22.78 -1.68
CA LYS A 299 11.37 22.72 -2.89
C LYS A 299 11.10 21.30 -3.39
N ARG A 300 12.03 20.35 -3.20
CA ARG A 300 11.98 19.03 -3.85
C ARG A 300 11.75 17.85 -2.90
N LEU A 301 11.92 18.02 -1.59
CA LEU A 301 11.85 16.91 -0.62
C LEU A 301 10.92 17.15 0.57
N SER A 302 10.62 18.41 0.89
CA SER A 302 9.90 18.74 2.13
C SER A 302 8.43 18.32 2.13
N SER A 303 7.76 18.31 0.97
CA SER A 303 6.36 17.88 0.84
C SER A 303 6.16 16.44 1.27
N GLU A 304 4.96 16.13 1.78
CA GLU A 304 4.53 14.77 2.13
C GLU A 304 4.62 13.83 0.92
N ASN A 305 4.19 14.30 -0.24
CA ASN A 305 4.34 13.65 -1.53
C ASN A 305 4.99 14.63 -2.52
N PRO A 306 6.33 14.64 -2.62
CA PRO A 306 7.02 15.52 -3.57
C PRO A 306 6.65 15.17 -5.00
N GLU A 307 6.51 16.21 -5.83
CA GLU A 307 6.24 16.03 -7.25
C GLU A 307 7.36 15.22 -7.91
N ASN A 308 7.00 14.20 -8.68
CA ASN A 308 7.93 13.28 -9.33
C ASN A 308 8.91 12.59 -8.36
N ASP A 309 8.48 12.26 -7.13
CA ASP A 309 9.34 11.58 -6.16
C ASP A 309 9.97 10.29 -6.74
N GLY A 310 11.27 10.13 -6.50
CA GLY A 310 12.14 9.15 -7.16
C GLY A 310 12.85 9.67 -8.41
N LYS A 311 12.36 10.77 -9.00
CA LYS A 311 12.93 11.42 -10.21
C LYS A 311 13.03 12.94 -10.06
N GLN A 312 12.75 13.49 -8.88
CA GLN A 312 12.69 14.93 -8.65
C GLN A 312 14.05 15.62 -8.70
N THR A 313 15.16 14.90 -8.46
CA THR A 313 16.50 15.48 -8.40
C THR A 313 17.27 15.17 -9.69
N PRO A 314 17.66 16.18 -10.49
CA PRO A 314 18.51 15.98 -11.67
C PRO A 314 19.84 15.30 -11.33
N MET A 315 20.44 14.59 -12.27
CA MET A 315 21.72 13.90 -12.05
C MET A 315 22.95 14.79 -12.26
N ARG A 316 22.77 16.01 -12.80
CA ARG A 316 23.83 16.95 -13.19
C ARG A 316 23.32 18.39 -13.16
N GLY A 317 24.22 19.36 -13.36
CA GLY A 317 23.88 20.78 -13.56
C GLY A 317 24.00 21.65 -12.31
N HIS A 318 24.27 21.05 -11.15
CA HIS A 318 24.63 21.77 -9.92
C HIS A 318 25.35 20.82 -8.95
N PRO A 319 26.40 21.26 -8.22
CA PRO A 319 27.15 20.41 -7.28
C PRO A 319 26.26 19.78 -6.20
N VAL A 320 25.26 20.52 -5.70
CA VAL A 320 24.29 19.99 -4.72
C VAL A 320 23.46 18.83 -5.27
N PHE A 321 23.12 18.80 -6.57
CA PHE A 321 22.40 17.67 -7.13
C PHE A 321 23.26 16.40 -7.14
N ILE A 322 24.56 16.56 -7.46
CA ILE A 322 25.54 15.48 -7.35
C ILE A 322 25.61 14.99 -5.90
N ALA A 323 25.72 15.92 -4.94
CA ALA A 323 25.73 15.60 -3.51
C ALA A 323 24.48 14.84 -3.08
N GLN A 324 23.27 15.28 -3.48
CA GLN A 324 22.02 14.60 -3.17
C GLN A 324 22.01 13.14 -3.64
N HIS A 325 22.56 12.88 -4.83
CA HIS A 325 22.71 11.51 -5.31
C HIS A 325 23.82 10.75 -4.60
N ALA A 326 24.96 11.37 -4.30
CA ALA A 326 26.05 10.71 -3.58
C ALA A 326 25.64 10.32 -2.15
N THR A 327 24.85 11.17 -1.49
CA THR A 327 24.47 11.01 -0.09
C THR A 327 23.11 10.35 0.12
N ALA A 328 22.45 9.90 -0.95
CA ALA A 328 21.10 9.33 -0.90
C ALA A 328 20.03 10.29 -0.32
N CYS A 329 20.21 11.59 -0.50
CA CYS A 329 19.24 12.64 -0.20
C CYS A 329 18.49 13.11 -1.47
N CYS A 330 18.34 12.26 -2.48
CA CYS A 330 17.75 12.62 -3.78
C CYS A 330 16.23 12.38 -3.88
N CYS A 331 15.65 11.55 -3.01
CA CYS A 331 14.20 11.28 -2.98
C CYS A 331 13.74 10.70 -1.63
N ARG A 332 12.41 10.62 -1.39
CA ARG A 332 11.86 10.07 -0.15
C ARG A 332 12.23 8.62 0.09
N GLY A 333 12.24 7.81 -0.97
CA GLY A 333 12.68 6.42 -0.87
C GLY A 333 14.13 6.27 -0.42
N CYS A 334 15.01 7.20 -0.81
CA CYS A 334 16.40 7.21 -0.38
C CYS A 334 16.56 7.72 1.05
N LEU A 335 15.82 8.77 1.43
CA LEU A 335 15.74 9.23 2.81
C LEU A 335 15.28 8.13 3.76
N GLU A 336 14.23 7.39 3.41
CA GLU A 336 13.75 6.28 4.24
C GLU A 336 14.76 5.14 4.31
N LYS A 337 15.39 4.79 3.18
CA LYS A 337 16.34 3.67 3.12
C LYS A 337 17.65 3.96 3.86
N TRP A 338 18.22 5.15 3.69
CA TRP A 338 19.58 5.46 4.15
C TRP A 338 19.62 6.35 5.37
N HIS A 339 18.60 7.19 5.57
CA HIS A 339 18.53 8.13 6.68
C HIS A 339 17.42 7.79 7.68
N HIS A 340 16.65 6.74 7.40
CA HIS A 340 15.52 6.25 8.20
C HIS A 340 14.36 7.25 8.36
N ILE A 341 14.35 8.35 7.60
CA ILE A 341 13.25 9.32 7.63
C ILE A 341 12.06 8.73 6.87
N PRO A 342 10.88 8.53 7.50
CA PRO A 342 9.75 7.85 6.87
C PRO A 342 9.31 8.54 5.58
N ALA A 343 9.02 7.76 4.53
CA ALA A 343 8.37 8.31 3.35
C ALA A 343 6.93 8.75 3.71
N GLY A 344 6.41 9.79 3.05
CA GLY A 344 5.06 10.30 3.34
C GLY A 344 4.98 11.22 4.56
N LYS A 345 6.12 11.77 5.00
CA LYS A 345 6.22 12.78 6.07
C LYS A 345 6.60 14.13 5.49
N VAL A 346 5.93 15.20 5.93
CA VAL A 346 6.39 16.57 5.68
C VAL A 346 7.67 16.81 6.48
N LEU A 347 8.76 17.20 5.82
CA LEU A 347 10.02 17.44 6.53
C LEU A 347 9.91 18.67 7.41
N ASN A 348 10.20 18.50 8.69
CA ASN A 348 10.35 19.63 9.60
C ASN A 348 11.70 20.34 9.39
N GLU A 349 11.89 21.49 10.05
CA GLU A 349 13.11 22.29 9.91
C GLU A 349 14.38 21.55 10.34
N GLU A 350 14.31 20.73 11.39
CA GLU A 350 15.45 19.96 11.89
C GLU A 350 15.90 18.87 10.90
N GLU A 351 14.94 18.20 10.26
CA GLU A 351 15.21 17.19 9.24
C GLU A 351 15.75 17.81 7.96
N GLN A 352 15.19 18.95 7.53
CA GLN A 352 15.72 19.69 6.39
C GLN A 352 17.16 20.14 6.68
N LYS A 353 17.41 20.68 7.88
CA LYS A 353 18.77 21.05 8.31
C LYS A 353 19.71 19.85 8.34
N TYR A 354 19.28 18.71 8.92
CA TYR A 354 20.06 17.48 8.94
C TYR A 354 20.46 17.04 7.52
N ILE A 355 19.54 17.09 6.55
CA ILE A 355 19.81 16.73 5.15
C ILE A 355 20.83 17.70 4.55
N VAL A 356 20.63 19.01 4.74
CA VAL A 356 21.57 20.03 4.27
C VAL A 356 22.96 19.78 4.84
N ASP A 357 23.08 19.49 6.14
CA ASP A 357 24.35 19.19 6.78
C ASP A 357 25.03 17.96 6.16
N VAL A 358 24.30 16.86 5.87
CA VAL A 358 24.86 15.70 5.16
C VAL A 358 25.43 16.10 3.79
N LEU A 359 24.68 16.93 3.04
CA LEU A 359 25.10 17.36 1.71
C LEU A 359 26.38 18.18 1.79
N MET A 360 26.45 19.10 2.74
CA MET A 360 27.62 19.97 2.93
C MET A 360 28.84 19.17 3.42
N ASP A 361 28.68 18.23 4.35
CA ASP A 361 29.76 17.34 4.82
C ASP A 361 30.40 16.59 3.63
N TRP A 362 29.58 16.14 2.67
CA TRP A 362 30.08 15.46 1.46
C TRP A 362 30.77 16.43 0.49
N ILE A 363 30.19 17.62 0.27
CA ILE A 363 30.77 18.64 -0.62
C ILE A 363 32.12 19.12 -0.08
N GLU A 364 32.23 19.41 1.21
CA GLU A 364 33.47 19.83 1.87
C GLU A 364 34.58 18.80 1.68
N LYS A 365 34.27 17.53 1.93
CA LYS A 365 35.21 16.43 1.71
C LYS A 365 35.66 16.33 0.25
N GLU A 366 34.76 16.57 -0.69
CA GLU A 366 35.10 16.52 -2.12
C GLU A 366 36.02 17.67 -2.53
N VAL A 367 35.80 18.90 -2.04
CA VAL A 367 36.60 20.06 -2.44
C VAL A 367 38.00 20.08 -1.83
N GLY A 368 38.20 19.45 -0.67
CA GLY A 368 39.50 19.32 0.00
C GLY A 368 39.61 20.20 1.23
#